data_AF-A0A661UHU3-F1
#
_entry.id   AF-A0A661UHU3-F1
#
_cell.length_a   1.000
_cell.length_b   1.000
_cell.length_c   1.000
_cell.angle_alpha   90.00
_cell.angle_beta   90.00
_cell.angle_gamma   90.00
#
_symmetry.space_group_name_H-M   'P 1'
#
loop_
_entity.id
_entity.type
_entity.pdbx_description
1 polymer ?
#
loop_
_entity_poly.entity_id
_entity_poly.type
_entity_poly.pdbx_seq_one_letter_code
_entity_poly.pdbx_strand_id
1 'polypeptide(L)'
;FLFVQPIVNEKKNNTITILAQLPVSMNFLFFKKYLAAMIILVFSFISVFPIVLGWYFLGGHVPVSELLLLLIGYFLYGMFVISVSFFSASIFRENAHASIFSLSLLVFPWFVDFGREMNILSFFNVFSKWTVTNQLKFFENGILSLQSVFYFILLILLFAFSGFLFFDFNIKNKIKPLFITIFVFALLFVLNNGIHFDFDLSESRRNSFSIAETRFLKKLPPLTITIFLEPTDSRTKDYLNDFLKKLKMVKNDVTVRFVSGKSLESEYGKFRYSFDGKSAETYSNSEEEIFMLLQELSGKKIEKSSTETHYKGFPLVVKKNWSVFLFAFYLIGLPFVLFIIYYKTNIFYNRRKL
;
A
#
# COMPACT_ATOMS: atom_id res chain seq x y z
N PHE A 1 -12.32 -15.23 -2.59
CA PHE A 1 -12.55 -16.66 -2.87
C PHE A 1 -13.12 -17.43 -1.69
N LEU A 2 -12.34 -17.63 -0.62
CA LEU A 2 -12.80 -18.35 0.59
C LEU A 2 -14.08 -17.75 1.20
N PHE A 3 -14.23 -16.43 1.18
CA PHE A 3 -15.41 -15.73 1.71
C PHE A 3 -16.59 -15.64 0.73
N VAL A 4 -16.37 -15.92 -0.56
CA VAL A 4 -17.43 -15.88 -1.59
C VAL A 4 -18.34 -17.11 -1.47
N GLN A 5 -17.72 -18.30 -1.31
CA GLN A 5 -18.44 -19.57 -1.34
C GLN A 5 -19.53 -19.73 -0.27
N PRO A 6 -19.33 -19.36 1.01
CA PRO A 6 -20.36 -19.55 2.03
C PRO A 6 -21.65 -18.79 1.70
N ILE A 7 -21.52 -17.53 1.27
CA ILE A 7 -22.67 -16.65 0.97
C ILE A 7 -23.39 -17.13 -0.31
N VAL A 8 -22.63 -17.46 -1.34
CA VAL A 8 -23.21 -17.87 -2.62
C VAL A 8 -23.81 -19.28 -2.55
N ASN A 9 -23.26 -20.20 -1.76
CA ASN A 9 -23.87 -21.51 -1.51
C ASN A 9 -25.21 -21.38 -0.77
N GLU A 10 -25.31 -20.50 0.24
CA GLU A 10 -26.57 -20.23 0.91
C GLU A 10 -27.63 -19.66 -0.05
N LYS A 11 -27.18 -18.86 -1.03
CA LYS A 11 -28.03 -18.31 -2.10
C LYS A 11 -28.49 -19.37 -3.10
N LYS A 12 -27.59 -20.26 -3.52
CA LYS A 12 -27.89 -21.36 -4.43
C LYS A 12 -28.86 -22.36 -3.82
N ASN A 13 -28.70 -22.66 -2.53
CA ASN A 13 -29.49 -23.67 -1.82
C ASN A 13 -30.75 -23.08 -1.15
N ASN A 14 -31.07 -21.80 -1.37
CA ASN A 14 -32.16 -21.07 -0.71
C ASN A 14 -32.13 -21.14 0.83
N THR A 15 -31.01 -21.47 1.45
CA THR A 15 -30.88 -21.50 2.92
C THR A 15 -31.09 -20.12 3.54
N ILE A 16 -30.92 -19.07 2.74
CA ILE A 16 -31.21 -17.68 3.09
C ILE A 16 -32.69 -17.48 3.45
N THR A 17 -33.64 -18.19 2.82
CA THR A 17 -35.06 -18.05 3.16
C THR A 17 -35.37 -18.65 4.52
N ILE A 18 -34.67 -19.72 4.91
CA ILE A 18 -34.73 -20.32 6.24
C ILE A 18 -34.13 -19.36 7.29
N LEU A 19 -32.98 -18.75 6.98
CA LEU A 19 -32.36 -17.75 7.86
C LEU A 19 -33.22 -16.48 8.01
N ALA A 20 -33.98 -16.10 6.99
CA ALA A 20 -34.92 -14.97 7.03
C ALA A 20 -36.18 -15.25 7.87
N GLN A 21 -36.51 -16.52 8.13
CA GLN A 21 -37.61 -16.91 9.03
C GLN A 21 -37.21 -16.83 10.51
N LEU A 22 -35.91 -16.76 10.81
CA LEU A 22 -35.44 -16.49 12.16
C LEU A 22 -35.74 -15.03 12.54
N PRO A 23 -35.95 -14.71 13.82
CA PRO A 23 -36.19 -13.35 14.30
C PRO A 23 -34.91 -12.49 14.31
N VAL A 24 -34.12 -12.57 13.23
CA VAL A 24 -32.88 -11.81 13.02
C VAL A 24 -32.98 -11.04 11.72
N SER A 25 -32.59 -9.78 11.75
CA SER A 25 -32.59 -8.94 10.55
C SER A 25 -31.50 -9.39 9.57
N MET A 26 -31.76 -9.24 8.27
CA MET A 26 -30.77 -9.50 7.21
C MET A 26 -29.50 -8.67 7.40
N ASN A 27 -29.66 -7.43 7.89
CA ASN A 27 -28.55 -6.54 8.19
C ASN A 27 -27.63 -7.13 9.26
N PHE A 28 -28.21 -7.67 10.33
CA PHE A 28 -27.45 -8.33 11.39
C PHE A 28 -26.67 -9.53 10.88
N LEU A 29 -27.26 -10.34 9.98
CA LEU A 29 -26.60 -11.48 9.37
C LEU A 29 -25.38 -11.06 8.53
N PHE A 30 -25.51 -10.00 7.72
CA PHE A 30 -24.41 -9.44 6.94
C PHE A 30 -23.25 -9.02 7.86
N PHE A 31 -23.53 -8.22 8.89
CA PHE A 31 -22.49 -7.73 9.81
C PHE A 31 -21.78 -8.87 10.55
N LYS A 32 -22.51 -9.90 10.99
CA LYS A 32 -21.90 -11.07 11.66
C LYS A 32 -20.98 -11.84 10.72
N LYS A 33 -21.38 -12.06 9.47
CA LYS A 33 -20.54 -12.73 8.47
C LYS A 33 -19.30 -11.91 8.12
N TYR A 34 -19.48 -10.60 7.95
CA TYR A 34 -18.39 -9.68 7.66
C TYR A 34 -17.38 -9.63 8.83
N LEU A 35 -17.87 -9.55 10.07
CA LEU A 35 -17.03 -9.59 11.28
C LEU A 35 -16.29 -10.94 11.42
N ALA A 36 -16.95 -12.05 11.13
CA ALA A 36 -16.29 -13.37 11.12
C ALA A 36 -15.15 -13.42 10.10
N ALA A 37 -15.33 -12.83 8.91
CA ALA A 37 -14.27 -12.72 7.92
C ALA A 37 -13.10 -11.84 8.41
N MET A 38 -13.38 -10.73 9.10
CA MET A 38 -12.34 -9.90 9.72
C MET A 38 -11.56 -10.64 10.80
N ILE A 39 -12.24 -11.45 11.62
CA ILE A 39 -11.58 -12.28 12.63
C ILE A 39 -10.63 -13.28 11.94
N ILE A 40 -11.08 -13.95 10.87
CA ILE A 40 -10.25 -14.86 10.09
C ILE A 40 -9.03 -14.13 9.50
N LEU A 41 -9.19 -12.90 9.03
CA LEU A 41 -8.07 -12.07 8.58
C LEU A 41 -7.05 -11.82 9.71
N VAL A 42 -7.51 -11.44 10.90
CA VAL A 42 -6.62 -11.25 12.07
C VAL A 42 -5.88 -12.56 12.39
N PHE A 43 -6.58 -13.69 12.40
CA PHE A 43 -5.96 -15.00 12.59
C PHE A 43 -4.95 -15.36 11.50
N SER A 44 -5.14 -14.91 10.26
CA SER A 44 -4.21 -15.19 9.17
C SER A 44 -2.81 -14.58 9.43
N PHE A 45 -2.72 -13.45 10.14
CA PHE A 45 -1.44 -12.85 10.53
C PHE A 45 -0.64 -13.69 11.52
N ILE A 46 -1.25 -14.67 12.20
CA ILE A 46 -0.50 -15.64 13.01
C ILE A 46 0.56 -16.35 12.17
N SER A 47 0.29 -16.55 10.88
CA SER A 47 1.21 -17.17 9.93
C SER A 47 2.50 -16.37 9.71
N VAL A 48 2.52 -15.07 10.06
CA VAL A 48 3.69 -14.19 9.91
C VAL A 48 4.66 -14.33 11.08
N PHE A 49 4.19 -14.69 12.28
CA PHE A 49 5.07 -14.74 13.47
C PHE A 49 6.21 -15.76 13.35
N PRO A 50 6.02 -16.97 12.79
CA PRO A 50 7.11 -17.94 12.64
C PRO A 50 8.29 -17.41 11.83
N ILE A 51 8.06 -16.63 10.77
CA ILE A 51 9.15 -16.09 9.94
C ILE A 51 9.89 -14.96 10.68
N VAL A 52 9.17 -14.09 11.39
CA VAL A 52 9.76 -13.01 12.21
C VAL A 52 10.59 -13.60 13.36
N LEU A 53 10.06 -14.61 14.04
CA LEU A 53 10.77 -15.34 15.09
C LEU A 53 12.01 -16.07 14.53
N GLY A 54 11.87 -16.74 13.39
CA GLY A 54 12.99 -17.40 12.72
C GLY A 54 14.12 -16.42 12.38
N TRP A 55 13.78 -15.24 11.85
CA TRP A 55 14.75 -14.17 11.58
C TRP A 55 15.40 -13.65 12.87
N TYR A 56 14.61 -13.42 13.93
CA TYR A 56 15.12 -13.01 15.22
C TYR A 56 16.08 -14.04 15.84
N PHE A 57 15.77 -15.34 15.77
CA PHE A 57 16.64 -16.42 16.26
C PHE A 57 17.95 -16.55 15.49
N LEU A 58 17.99 -16.12 14.24
CA LEU A 58 19.25 -16.02 13.48
C LEU A 58 20.13 -14.84 13.92
N GLY A 59 19.66 -14.00 14.84
CA GLY A 59 20.31 -12.74 15.22
C GLY A 59 19.89 -11.56 14.33
N GLY A 60 18.84 -11.72 13.53
CA GLY A 60 18.32 -10.68 12.66
C GLY A 60 17.59 -9.59 13.44
N HIS A 61 17.88 -8.34 13.11
CA HIS A 61 17.17 -7.20 13.67
C HIS A 61 15.80 -7.04 13.01
N VAL A 62 14.79 -6.72 13.83
CA VAL A 62 13.41 -6.50 13.37
C VAL A 62 12.97 -5.11 13.82
N PRO A 63 12.86 -4.13 12.92
CA PRO A 63 12.29 -2.83 13.24
C PRO A 63 10.80 -2.97 13.55
N VAL A 64 10.42 -2.83 14.83
CA VAL A 64 9.04 -3.02 15.29
C VAL A 64 8.09 -2.00 14.67
N SER A 65 8.52 -0.75 14.47
CA SER A 65 7.71 0.30 13.83
C SER A 65 7.36 -0.06 12.39
N GLU A 66 8.34 -0.49 11.60
CA GLU A 66 8.13 -0.91 10.21
C GLU A 66 7.28 -2.17 10.13
N LEU A 67 7.51 -3.15 11.02
CA LEU A 67 6.70 -4.37 11.08
C LEU A 67 5.22 -4.06 11.39
N LEU A 68 4.96 -3.21 12.38
CA LEU A 68 3.59 -2.79 12.73
C LEU A 68 2.93 -2.04 11.57
N LEU A 69 3.66 -1.12 10.93
CA LEU A 69 3.15 -0.37 9.80
C LEU A 69 2.82 -1.29 8.61
N LEU A 70 3.68 -2.28 8.33
CA LEU A 70 3.46 -3.29 7.32
C LEU A 70 2.18 -4.10 7.62
N LEU A 71 2.04 -4.57 8.87
CA LEU A 71 0.84 -5.31 9.30
C LEU A 71 -0.43 -4.47 9.16
N ILE A 72 -0.39 -3.17 9.48
CA ILE A 72 -1.52 -2.25 9.30
C ILE A 72 -1.89 -2.12 7.81
N GLY A 73 -0.90 -1.92 6.94
CA GLY A 73 -1.12 -1.82 5.49
C GLY A 73 -1.78 -3.09 4.93
N TYR A 74 -1.27 -4.26 5.29
CA TYR A 74 -1.83 -5.54 4.86
C TYR A 74 -3.17 -5.87 5.52
N PHE A 75 -3.45 -5.37 6.72
CA PHE A 75 -4.76 -5.48 7.36
C PHE A 75 -5.83 -4.68 6.59
N LEU A 76 -5.51 -3.43 6.22
CA LEU A 76 -6.37 -2.60 5.38
C LEU A 76 -6.59 -3.24 3.99
N TYR A 77 -5.52 -3.77 3.38
CA TYR A 77 -5.62 -4.50 2.12
C TYR A 77 -6.49 -5.76 2.24
N GLY A 78 -6.34 -6.54 3.32
CA GLY A 78 -7.15 -7.71 3.59
C GLY A 78 -8.63 -7.38 3.79
N MET A 79 -8.94 -6.29 4.51
CA MET A 79 -10.32 -5.78 4.64
C MET A 79 -10.91 -5.36 3.30
N PHE A 80 -10.11 -4.76 2.41
CA PHE A 80 -10.53 -4.45 1.04
C PHE A 80 -10.86 -5.74 0.26
N VAL A 81 -10.01 -6.77 0.33
CA VAL A 81 -10.25 -8.08 -0.31
C VAL A 81 -11.53 -8.74 0.20
N ILE A 82 -11.80 -8.67 1.50
CA ILE A 82 -13.05 -9.17 2.09
C ILE A 82 -14.24 -8.38 1.53
N SER A 83 -14.16 -7.05 1.52
CA SER A 83 -15.24 -6.18 1.02
C SER A 83 -15.58 -6.46 -0.44
N VAL A 84 -14.58 -6.59 -1.31
CA VAL A 84 -14.75 -6.98 -2.72
C VAL A 84 -15.38 -8.36 -2.85
N SER A 85 -14.96 -9.32 -2.02
CA SER A 85 -15.53 -10.68 -2.01
C SER A 85 -17.01 -10.67 -1.62
N PHE A 86 -17.39 -9.92 -0.58
CA PHE A 86 -18.77 -9.80 -0.12
C PHE A 86 -19.64 -9.08 -1.16
N PHE A 87 -19.14 -8.01 -1.76
CA PHE A 87 -19.81 -7.32 -2.86
C PHE A 87 -20.11 -8.25 -4.03
N SER A 88 -19.09 -8.99 -4.48
CA SER A 88 -19.25 -9.95 -5.56
C SER A 88 -20.26 -11.06 -5.24
N ALA A 89 -20.17 -11.64 -4.03
CA ALA A 89 -21.11 -12.66 -3.57
C ALA A 89 -22.56 -12.16 -3.49
N SER A 90 -22.75 -10.86 -3.25
CA SER A 90 -24.10 -10.26 -3.17
C SER A 90 -24.74 -10.16 -4.56
N ILE A 91 -23.96 -9.82 -5.59
CA ILE A 91 -24.43 -9.68 -6.98
C ILE A 91 -24.76 -11.06 -7.58
N PHE A 92 -23.82 -11.99 -7.58
CA PHE A 92 -23.92 -13.24 -8.35
C PHE A 92 -24.61 -14.36 -7.58
N ARG A 93 -25.24 -15.31 -8.29
CA ARG A 93 -25.87 -16.50 -7.71
C ARG A 93 -25.00 -17.75 -7.76
N GLU A 94 -23.98 -17.72 -8.61
CA GLU A 94 -23.09 -18.85 -8.85
C GLU A 94 -21.68 -18.57 -8.36
N ASN A 95 -21.08 -19.56 -7.69
CA ASN A 95 -19.75 -19.43 -7.09
C ASN A 95 -18.70 -19.03 -8.12
N ALA A 96 -18.77 -19.61 -9.32
CA ALA A 96 -17.81 -19.37 -10.40
C ALA A 96 -17.85 -17.90 -10.84
N HIS A 97 -19.03 -17.37 -11.19
CA HIS A 97 -19.18 -15.98 -11.61
C HIS A 97 -18.76 -14.98 -10.52
N ALA A 98 -19.17 -15.19 -9.28
CA ALA A 98 -18.77 -14.35 -8.16
C ALA A 98 -17.25 -14.35 -7.95
N SER A 99 -16.65 -15.53 -8.03
CA SER A 99 -15.21 -15.69 -7.82
C SER A 99 -14.40 -15.03 -8.93
N ILE A 100 -14.75 -15.27 -10.20
CA ILE A 100 -14.11 -14.65 -11.37
C ILE A 100 -14.20 -13.13 -11.26
N PHE A 101 -15.39 -12.58 -11.00
CA PHE A 101 -15.56 -11.14 -10.86
C PHE A 101 -14.71 -10.55 -9.74
N SER A 102 -14.69 -11.19 -8.56
CA SER A 102 -13.86 -10.73 -7.44
C SER A 102 -12.37 -10.75 -7.79
N LEU A 103 -11.90 -11.79 -8.49
CA LEU A 103 -10.50 -11.89 -8.90
C LEU A 103 -10.15 -10.82 -9.92
N SER A 104 -11.01 -10.59 -10.91
CA SER A 104 -10.79 -9.54 -11.91
C SER A 104 -10.60 -8.19 -11.23
N LEU A 105 -11.44 -7.84 -10.25
CA LEU A 105 -11.29 -6.59 -9.50
C LEU A 105 -9.99 -6.51 -8.69
N LEU A 106 -9.54 -7.62 -8.12
CA LEU A 106 -8.33 -7.64 -7.29
C LEU A 106 -7.03 -7.66 -8.11
N VAL A 107 -7.05 -8.26 -9.31
CA VAL A 107 -5.89 -8.34 -10.21
C VAL A 107 -5.76 -7.07 -11.07
N PHE A 108 -6.87 -6.39 -11.36
CA PHE A 108 -6.87 -5.21 -12.22
C PHE A 108 -5.87 -4.10 -11.79
N PRO A 109 -5.72 -3.75 -10.50
CA PRO A 109 -4.70 -2.79 -10.06
C PRO A 109 -3.28 -3.18 -10.46
N TRP A 110 -2.93 -4.47 -10.37
CA TRP A 110 -1.63 -4.97 -10.80
C TRP A 110 -1.42 -4.81 -12.31
N PHE A 111 -2.47 -5.04 -13.11
CA PHE A 111 -2.40 -4.82 -14.56
C PHE A 111 -2.17 -3.35 -14.93
N VAL A 112 -2.81 -2.42 -14.20
CA VAL A 112 -2.59 -0.97 -14.39
C VAL A 112 -1.14 -0.58 -14.04
N ASP A 113 -0.59 -1.11 -12.95
CA ASP A 113 0.79 -0.83 -12.55
C ASP A 113 1.81 -1.42 -13.54
N PHE A 114 1.56 -2.63 -14.02
CA PHE A 114 2.36 -3.25 -15.08
C PHE A 114 2.34 -2.41 -16.36
N GLY A 115 1.16 -1.93 -16.77
CA GLY A 115 1.01 -1.05 -17.93
C GLY A 115 1.74 0.28 -17.79
N ARG A 116 1.81 0.84 -16.57
CA ARG A 116 2.65 2.01 -16.24
C ARG A 116 4.13 1.69 -16.42
N GLU A 117 4.60 0.59 -15.83
CA GLU A 117 6.02 0.22 -15.84
C GLU A 117 6.54 -0.08 -17.25
N MET A 118 5.70 -0.71 -18.08
CA MET A 118 5.98 -0.96 -19.50
C MET A 118 5.72 0.26 -20.41
N ASN A 119 5.28 1.39 -19.85
CA ASN A 119 4.93 2.62 -20.55
C ASN A 119 4.01 2.39 -21.77
N ILE A 120 3.03 1.48 -21.65
CA ILE A 120 2.19 1.03 -22.78
C ILE A 120 1.30 2.19 -23.28
N LEU A 121 0.63 2.88 -22.35
CA LEU A 121 -0.29 3.99 -22.64
C LEU A 121 -0.19 5.05 -21.54
N SER A 122 -0.24 6.33 -21.92
CA SER A 122 -0.06 7.45 -20.99
C SER A 122 -1.14 7.53 -19.90
N PHE A 123 -2.34 7.01 -20.14
CA PHE A 123 -3.39 7.02 -19.11
C PHE A 123 -3.03 6.11 -17.92
N PHE A 124 -2.28 5.02 -18.11
CA PHE A 124 -1.85 4.16 -16.99
C PHE A 124 -1.03 4.93 -15.96
N ASN A 125 -0.27 5.95 -16.37
CA ASN A 125 0.46 6.85 -15.45
C ASN A 125 -0.47 7.65 -14.53
N VAL A 126 -1.69 7.95 -15.00
CA VAL A 126 -2.69 8.67 -14.21
C VAL A 126 -3.36 7.71 -13.22
N PHE A 127 -3.81 6.54 -13.68
CA PHE A 127 -4.56 5.60 -12.85
C PHE A 127 -3.69 4.83 -11.86
N SER A 128 -2.44 4.54 -12.19
CA SER A 128 -1.48 3.84 -11.29
C SER A 128 -1.22 4.59 -9.98
N LYS A 129 -1.41 5.90 -9.93
CA LYS A 129 -1.34 6.64 -8.65
C LYS A 129 -2.41 6.18 -7.66
N TRP A 130 -3.53 5.71 -8.20
CA TRP A 130 -4.73 5.32 -7.47
C TRP A 130 -4.92 3.82 -7.39
N THR A 131 -3.92 3.01 -7.77
CA THR A 131 -4.00 1.57 -7.60
C THR A 131 -3.76 1.21 -6.15
N VAL A 132 -4.48 0.20 -5.68
CA VAL A 132 -4.37 -0.32 -4.31
C VAL A 132 -2.94 -0.79 -4.02
N THR A 133 -2.28 -1.37 -5.02
CA THR A 133 -0.89 -1.82 -5.00
C THR A 133 0.10 -0.66 -4.81
N ASN A 134 -0.06 0.45 -5.54
CA ASN A 134 0.80 1.63 -5.36
C ASN A 134 0.56 2.30 -4.01
N GLN A 135 -0.67 2.30 -3.50
CA GLN A 135 -1.00 2.82 -2.17
C GLN A 135 -0.44 1.91 -1.04
N LEU A 136 -0.40 0.59 -1.26
CA LEU A 136 0.20 -0.35 -0.32
C LEU A 136 1.73 -0.15 -0.17
N LYS A 137 2.41 0.23 -1.26
CA LYS A 137 3.86 0.50 -1.26
C LYS A 137 4.29 1.56 -0.25
N PHE A 138 3.43 2.50 0.17
CA PHE A 138 3.78 3.45 1.23
C PHE A 138 4.09 2.71 2.54
N PHE A 139 3.19 1.80 2.94
CA PHE A 139 3.36 0.99 4.15
C PHE A 139 4.57 0.05 4.04
N GLU A 140 4.78 -0.58 2.89
CA GLU A 140 5.93 -1.45 2.63
C GLU A 140 7.27 -0.71 2.70
N ASN A 141 7.27 0.57 2.31
CA ASN A 141 8.47 1.40 2.35
C ASN A 141 8.70 2.05 3.73
N GLY A 142 7.85 1.81 4.72
CA GLY A 142 8.00 2.40 6.05
C GLY A 142 7.35 3.79 6.20
N ILE A 143 6.47 4.19 5.27
CA ILE A 143 5.80 5.50 5.28
C ILE A 143 4.35 5.33 5.72
N LEU A 144 3.98 5.98 6.83
CA LEU A 144 2.58 6.13 7.24
C LEU A 144 1.97 7.31 6.48
N SER A 145 1.34 7.02 5.34
CA SER A 145 0.58 8.02 4.59
C SER A 145 -0.87 8.05 5.05
N LEU A 146 -1.31 9.18 5.62
CA LEU A 146 -2.72 9.35 5.99
C LEU A 146 -3.63 9.32 4.76
N GLN A 147 -3.16 9.83 3.62
CA GLN A 147 -3.88 9.76 2.36
C GLN A 147 -4.18 8.30 1.96
N SER A 148 -3.17 7.43 2.06
CA SER A 148 -3.34 6.00 1.75
C SER A 148 -4.28 5.32 2.74
N VAL A 149 -4.18 5.62 4.04
CA VAL A 149 -5.11 5.07 5.06
C VAL A 149 -6.56 5.44 4.74
N PHE A 150 -6.85 6.71 4.48
CA PHE A 150 -8.19 7.15 4.11
C PHE A 150 -8.65 6.56 2.78
N TYR A 151 -7.76 6.46 1.78
CA TYR A 151 -8.05 5.81 0.51
C TYR A 151 -8.52 4.36 0.72
N PHE A 152 -7.80 3.58 1.53
CA PHE A 152 -8.19 2.20 1.84
C PHE A 152 -9.54 2.15 2.57
N ILE A 153 -9.74 2.98 3.59
CA ILE A 153 -11.01 3.05 4.33
C ILE A 153 -12.17 3.37 3.38
N LEU A 154 -12.01 4.34 2.48
CA LEU A 154 -13.03 4.71 1.50
C LEU A 154 -13.35 3.56 0.54
N LEU A 155 -12.35 2.83 0.05
CA LEU A 155 -12.58 1.65 -0.81
C LEU A 155 -13.28 0.53 -0.06
N ILE A 156 -12.85 0.23 1.16
CA ILE A 156 -13.47 -0.77 2.03
C ILE A 156 -14.94 -0.44 2.22
N LEU A 157 -15.24 0.80 2.62
CA LEU A 157 -16.62 1.26 2.84
C LEU A 157 -17.44 1.25 1.56
N LEU A 158 -16.89 1.66 0.42
CA LEU A 158 -17.56 1.60 -0.88
C LEU A 158 -18.02 0.18 -1.21
N PHE A 159 -17.10 -0.80 -1.15
CA PHE A 159 -17.41 -2.18 -1.50
C PHE A 159 -18.26 -2.87 -0.42
N ALA A 160 -18.00 -2.63 0.86
CA ALA A 160 -18.78 -3.19 1.95
C ALA A 160 -20.22 -2.66 1.93
N PHE A 161 -20.41 -1.36 1.72
CA PHE A 161 -21.74 -0.75 1.61
C PHE A 161 -22.46 -1.19 0.34
N SER A 162 -21.75 -1.28 -0.80
CA SER A 162 -22.33 -1.83 -2.03
C SER A 162 -22.76 -3.29 -1.84
N GLY A 163 -21.95 -4.11 -1.17
CA GLY A 163 -22.31 -5.49 -0.82
C GLY A 163 -23.53 -5.55 0.10
N PHE A 164 -23.56 -4.70 1.13
CA PHE A 164 -24.70 -4.57 2.02
C PHE A 164 -26.00 -4.19 1.28
N LEU A 165 -25.94 -3.23 0.36
CA LEU A 165 -27.09 -2.83 -0.45
C LEU A 165 -27.66 -4.01 -1.23
N PHE A 166 -26.82 -4.85 -1.83
CA PHE A 166 -27.29 -6.01 -2.62
C PHE A 166 -27.52 -7.28 -1.79
N PHE A 167 -27.31 -7.23 -0.47
CA PHE A 167 -27.40 -8.40 0.39
C PHE A 167 -28.83 -8.91 0.58
N ASP A 168 -29.86 -8.08 0.46
CA ASP A 168 -31.27 -8.53 0.47
C ASP A 168 -31.76 -9.00 -0.92
N PHE A 169 -30.85 -9.10 -1.89
CA PHE A 169 -31.04 -9.74 -3.19
C PHE A 169 -32.05 -9.09 -4.13
N ASN A 170 -32.51 -7.85 -3.86
CA ASN A 170 -33.37 -7.09 -4.77
C ASN A 170 -32.57 -6.10 -5.62
N ILE A 171 -32.01 -6.57 -6.74
CA ILE A 171 -31.10 -5.77 -7.59
C ILE A 171 -31.85 -4.63 -8.31
N LYS A 172 -33.06 -4.88 -8.83
CA LYS A 172 -33.75 -3.96 -9.76
C LYS A 172 -34.06 -2.59 -9.14
N ASN A 173 -34.42 -2.56 -7.85
CA ASN A 173 -34.74 -1.30 -7.15
C ASN A 173 -33.51 -0.62 -6.53
N LYS A 174 -32.32 -1.22 -6.64
CA LYS A 174 -31.11 -0.80 -5.93
C LYS A 174 -29.99 -0.25 -6.83
N ILE A 175 -30.27 -0.13 -8.12
CA ILE A 175 -29.34 0.50 -9.06
C ILE A 175 -29.17 2.00 -8.77
N LYS A 176 -30.26 2.74 -8.50
CA LYS A 176 -30.20 4.16 -8.12
C LYS A 176 -29.34 4.41 -6.86
N PRO A 177 -29.58 3.73 -5.71
CA PRO A 177 -28.74 3.93 -4.53
C PRO A 177 -27.28 3.48 -4.74
N LEU A 178 -27.02 2.50 -5.60
CA LEU A 178 -25.64 2.16 -5.99
C LEU A 178 -24.95 3.33 -6.70
N PHE A 179 -25.60 3.95 -7.69
CA PHE A 179 -25.03 5.11 -8.39
C PHE A 179 -24.78 6.29 -7.44
N ILE A 180 -25.70 6.56 -6.53
CA ILE A 180 -25.53 7.59 -5.49
C ILE A 180 -24.32 7.25 -4.61
N THR A 181 -24.20 6.00 -4.17
CA THR A 181 -23.05 5.53 -3.38
C THR A 181 -21.75 5.78 -4.12
N ILE A 182 -21.64 5.32 -5.36
CA ILE A 182 -20.44 5.48 -6.19
C ILE A 182 -20.11 6.96 -6.36
N PHE A 183 -21.11 7.82 -6.61
CA PHE A 183 -20.90 9.26 -6.76
C PHE A 183 -20.39 9.92 -5.47
N VAL A 184 -20.98 9.59 -4.32
CA VAL A 184 -20.53 10.10 -3.01
C VAL A 184 -19.10 9.67 -2.72
N PHE A 185 -18.76 8.39 -2.91
CA PHE A 185 -17.40 7.92 -2.70
C PHE A 185 -16.42 8.52 -3.71
N ALA A 186 -16.81 8.74 -4.97
CA ALA A 186 -15.98 9.43 -5.96
C ALA A 186 -15.63 10.86 -5.50
N LEU A 187 -16.59 11.60 -4.94
CA LEU A 187 -16.33 12.93 -4.37
C LEU A 187 -15.37 12.84 -3.18
N LEU A 188 -15.57 11.88 -2.28
CA LEU A 188 -14.66 11.66 -1.14
C LEU A 188 -13.24 11.29 -1.59
N PHE A 189 -13.07 10.51 -2.66
CA PHE A 189 -11.76 10.22 -3.24
C PHE A 189 -11.07 11.47 -3.78
N VAL A 190 -11.83 12.38 -4.42
CA VAL A 190 -11.29 13.66 -4.90
C VAL A 190 -10.82 14.51 -3.71
N LEU A 191 -11.61 14.58 -2.64
CA LEU A 191 -11.23 15.31 -1.42
C LEU A 191 -10.00 14.71 -0.74
N ASN A 192 -9.86 13.37 -0.75
CA ASN A 192 -8.72 12.68 -0.18
C ASN A 192 -7.38 13.10 -0.82
N ASN A 193 -7.37 13.55 -2.08
CA ASN A 193 -6.14 14.02 -2.73
C ASN A 193 -5.48 15.21 -2.06
N GLY A 194 -6.24 16.03 -1.33
CA GLY A 194 -5.67 17.20 -0.64
C GLY A 194 -4.89 16.85 0.62
N ILE A 195 -4.94 15.59 1.07
CA ILE A 195 -4.29 15.13 2.29
C ILE A 195 -2.86 14.68 1.92
N HIS A 196 -1.84 15.39 2.44
CA HIS A 196 -0.42 15.07 2.19
C HIS A 196 0.38 14.96 3.49
N PHE A 197 -0.21 14.32 4.49
CA PHE A 197 0.44 14.07 5.77
C PHE A 197 1.05 12.67 5.78
N ASP A 198 2.34 12.62 5.48
CA ASP A 198 3.13 11.40 5.40
C ASP A 198 4.22 11.41 6.48
N PHE A 199 4.31 10.34 7.25
CA PHE A 199 5.31 10.17 8.30
C PHE A 199 6.25 9.02 7.96
N ASP A 200 7.55 9.29 7.95
CA ASP A 200 8.56 8.24 7.80
C ASP A 200 8.76 7.53 9.16
N LEU A 201 8.28 6.29 9.25
CA LEU A 201 8.45 5.40 10.39
C LEU A 201 9.56 4.37 10.17
N SER A 202 10.31 4.50 9.06
CA SER A 202 11.48 3.67 8.81
C SER A 202 12.57 3.93 9.84
N GLU A 203 13.21 2.85 10.31
CA GLU A 203 14.27 2.96 11.31
C GLU A 203 15.50 3.67 10.74
N SER A 204 15.78 3.45 9.45
CA SER A 204 16.88 4.08 8.75
C SER A 204 16.58 5.51 8.29
N ARG A 205 15.36 6.02 8.50
CA ARG A 205 14.88 7.29 7.94
C ARG A 205 15.11 7.44 6.44
N ARG A 206 15.02 6.33 5.70
CA ARG A 206 15.34 6.30 4.26
C ARG A 206 14.40 7.15 3.40
N ASN A 207 13.23 7.52 3.92
CA ASN A 207 12.23 8.31 3.19
C ASN A 207 12.16 9.76 3.70
N SER A 208 13.09 10.20 4.55
CA SER A 208 13.09 11.55 5.12
C SER A 208 14.51 12.11 5.17
N PHE A 209 14.62 13.44 5.11
CA PHE A 209 15.90 14.11 5.36
C PHE A 209 16.23 14.13 6.85
N SER A 210 17.50 14.42 7.19
CA SER A 210 17.88 14.66 8.57
C SER A 210 17.08 15.82 9.18
N ILE A 211 17.05 15.91 10.52
CA ILE A 211 16.30 16.99 11.19
C ILE A 211 16.96 18.33 10.87
N ALA A 212 18.30 18.36 10.81
CA ALA A 212 19.07 19.53 10.42
C ALA A 212 18.74 20.00 8.99
N GLU A 213 18.77 19.09 8.02
CA GLU A 213 18.42 19.38 6.62
C GLU A 213 16.96 19.80 6.48
N THR A 214 16.03 19.13 7.17
CA THR A 214 14.61 19.49 7.17
C THR A 214 14.39 20.91 7.68
N ARG A 215 15.07 21.30 8.77
CA ARG A 215 15.00 22.67 9.31
C ARG A 215 15.62 23.68 8.34
N PHE A 216 16.72 23.31 7.69
CA PHE A 216 17.36 24.14 6.68
C PHE A 216 16.43 24.39 5.48
N LEU A 217 15.85 23.32 4.90
CA LEU A 217 14.91 23.40 3.78
C LEU A 217 13.67 24.25 4.08
N LYS A 218 13.12 24.14 5.30
CA LYS A 218 11.98 24.98 5.74
C LYS A 218 12.30 26.46 5.82
N LYS A 219 13.58 26.83 6.02
CA LYS A 219 14.06 28.22 6.05
C LYS A 219 14.39 28.77 4.67
N LEU A 220 14.37 27.94 3.62
CA LEU A 220 14.64 28.37 2.26
C LEU A 220 13.39 29.00 1.61
N PRO A 221 13.56 30.03 0.78
CA PRO A 221 12.50 30.58 -0.07
C PRO A 221 11.95 29.52 -1.06
N PRO A 222 10.86 29.82 -1.79
CA PRO A 222 10.31 28.94 -2.81
C PRO A 222 11.36 28.49 -3.82
N LEU A 223 11.46 27.18 -4.03
CA LEU A 223 12.53 26.57 -4.81
C LEU A 223 12.01 26.20 -6.20
N THR A 224 12.73 26.61 -7.24
CA THR A 224 12.51 26.15 -8.60
C THR A 224 13.60 25.18 -8.99
N ILE A 225 13.21 23.98 -9.42
CA ILE A 225 14.10 22.90 -9.86
C ILE A 225 13.85 22.70 -11.35
N THR A 226 14.89 22.94 -12.16
CA THR A 226 14.84 22.72 -13.61
C THR A 226 15.69 21.52 -13.96
N ILE A 227 15.07 20.51 -14.58
CA ILE A 227 15.68 19.22 -14.91
C ILE A 227 15.96 19.18 -16.42
N PHE A 228 17.23 19.04 -16.77
CA PHE A 228 17.72 18.91 -18.14
C PHE A 228 17.99 17.45 -18.49
N LEU A 229 16.99 16.60 -18.27
CA LEU A 229 17.04 15.18 -18.57
C LEU A 229 15.70 14.74 -19.14
N GLU A 230 15.73 13.70 -19.96
CA GLU A 230 14.50 13.07 -20.40
C GLU A 230 13.76 12.42 -19.22
N PRO A 231 12.41 12.41 -19.20
CA PRO A 231 11.61 11.73 -18.19
C PRO A 231 11.89 10.21 -18.08
N THR A 232 12.38 9.61 -19.16
CA THR A 232 12.71 8.18 -19.27
C THR A 232 14.10 7.83 -18.77
N ASP A 233 15.01 8.81 -18.63
CA ASP A 233 16.39 8.62 -18.14
C ASP A 233 16.39 8.06 -16.70
N SER A 234 17.29 7.13 -16.40
CA SER A 234 17.40 6.50 -15.08
C SER A 234 17.67 7.53 -13.99
N ARG A 235 18.54 8.51 -14.25
CA ARG A 235 18.88 9.56 -13.27
C ARG A 235 17.69 10.42 -12.91
N THR A 236 16.82 10.69 -13.88
CA THR A 236 15.54 11.38 -13.64
C THR A 236 14.66 10.55 -12.72
N LYS A 237 14.50 9.25 -13.00
CA LYS A 237 13.68 8.37 -12.16
C LYS A 237 14.22 8.28 -10.74
N ASP A 238 15.53 8.13 -10.58
CA ASP A 238 16.18 8.08 -9.27
C ASP A 238 15.96 9.40 -8.51
N TYR A 239 16.18 10.53 -9.16
CA TYR A 239 15.96 11.85 -8.58
C TYR A 239 14.51 12.09 -8.15
N LEU A 240 13.54 11.69 -8.99
CA LEU A 240 12.12 11.83 -8.71
C LEU A 240 11.66 10.93 -7.56
N ASN A 241 12.18 9.71 -7.49
CA ASN A 241 11.75 8.69 -6.53
C ASN A 241 12.44 8.83 -5.16
N ASP A 242 13.62 9.46 -5.10
CA ASP A 242 14.39 9.65 -3.88
C ASP A 242 14.35 11.12 -3.42
N PHE A 243 15.24 11.97 -3.94
CA PHE A 243 15.41 13.35 -3.46
C PHE A 243 14.12 14.19 -3.57
N LEU A 244 13.47 14.22 -4.73
CA LEU A 244 12.30 15.07 -4.93
C LEU A 244 11.10 14.57 -4.09
N LYS A 245 10.97 13.25 -3.93
CA LYS A 245 9.93 12.65 -3.07
C LYS A 245 10.11 13.13 -1.63
N LYS A 246 11.32 13.01 -1.07
CA LYS A 246 11.67 13.52 0.28
C LYS A 246 11.44 15.02 0.40
N LEU A 247 11.85 15.80 -0.62
CA LEU A 247 11.69 17.25 -0.62
C LEU A 247 10.23 17.69 -0.57
N LYS A 248 9.34 17.03 -1.33
CA LYS A 248 7.91 17.32 -1.30
C LYS A 248 7.26 17.01 0.05
N MET A 249 7.83 16.12 0.86
CA MET A 249 7.34 15.87 2.22
C MET A 249 7.72 17.02 3.19
N VAL A 250 8.75 17.80 2.87
CA VAL A 250 9.24 18.91 3.72
C VAL A 250 8.71 20.26 3.25
N LYS A 251 8.62 20.47 1.94
CA LYS A 251 8.38 21.76 1.30
C LYS A 251 7.29 21.64 0.23
N ASN A 252 6.20 22.38 0.39
CA ASN A 252 5.07 22.39 -0.54
C ASN A 252 5.22 23.44 -1.66
N ASP A 253 6.12 24.41 -1.50
CA ASP A 253 6.42 25.50 -2.43
C ASP A 253 7.64 25.18 -3.32
N VAL A 254 7.60 24.02 -3.96
CA VAL A 254 8.63 23.57 -4.92
C VAL A 254 8.04 23.46 -6.32
N THR A 255 8.61 24.19 -7.27
CA THR A 255 8.23 24.13 -8.69
C THR A 255 9.23 23.30 -9.45
N VAL A 256 8.78 22.23 -10.13
CA VAL A 256 9.65 21.37 -10.96
C VAL A 256 9.34 21.60 -12.43
N ARG A 257 10.36 21.87 -13.24
CA ARG A 257 10.25 22.11 -14.68
C ARG A 257 11.15 21.15 -15.43
N PHE A 258 10.60 20.47 -16.42
CA PHE A 258 11.37 19.68 -17.38
C PHE A 258 11.66 20.51 -18.62
N VAL A 259 12.91 20.53 -19.04
CA VAL A 259 13.33 21.21 -20.28
C VAL A 259 13.21 20.25 -21.44
N SER A 260 12.74 20.76 -22.59
CA SER A 260 12.56 19.98 -23.81
C SER A 260 13.11 20.74 -25.03
N GLY A 261 13.43 20.01 -26.10
CA GLY A 261 13.92 20.59 -27.35
C GLY A 261 15.41 20.98 -27.29
N LYS A 262 15.82 21.98 -28.08
CA LYS A 262 17.24 22.34 -28.26
C LYS A 262 17.97 22.70 -26.97
N SER A 263 17.29 23.30 -25.99
CA SER A 263 17.88 23.64 -24.69
C SER A 263 18.18 22.41 -23.82
N LEU A 264 17.49 21.29 -24.05
CA LEU A 264 17.80 20.03 -23.39
C LEU A 264 19.09 19.42 -23.95
N GLU A 265 19.29 19.48 -25.26
CA GLU A 265 20.48 18.92 -25.93
C GLU A 265 21.77 19.62 -25.48
N SER A 266 21.75 20.95 -25.34
CA SER A 266 22.94 21.73 -24.96
C SER A 266 23.35 21.57 -23.49
N GLU A 267 22.40 21.27 -22.61
CA GLU A 267 22.60 21.25 -21.16
C GLU A 267 22.25 19.88 -20.55
N TYR A 268 22.27 18.83 -21.36
CA TYR A 268 21.82 17.50 -20.98
C TYR A 268 22.56 16.97 -19.75
N GLY A 269 21.83 16.42 -18.79
CA GLY A 269 22.38 15.85 -17.57
C GLY A 269 22.43 16.81 -16.38
N LYS A 270 22.04 18.07 -16.53
CA LYS A 270 22.08 19.06 -15.45
C LYS A 270 20.78 19.12 -14.64
N PHE A 271 20.95 19.47 -13.36
CA PHE A 271 19.92 19.93 -12.46
C PHE A 271 20.24 21.38 -12.08
N ARG A 272 19.30 22.30 -12.34
CA ARG A 272 19.42 23.72 -11.97
C ARG A 272 18.47 24.03 -10.82
N TYR A 273 19.01 24.55 -9.73
CA TYR A 273 18.27 24.98 -8.55
C TYR A 273 18.27 26.50 -8.52
N SER A 274 17.09 27.12 -8.38
CA SER A 274 16.96 28.56 -8.30
C SER A 274 15.96 29.03 -7.25
N PHE A 275 16.32 30.12 -6.58
CA PHE A 275 15.44 30.87 -5.67
C PHE A 275 15.96 32.30 -5.54
N ASP A 276 15.07 33.27 -5.30
CA ASP A 276 15.38 34.71 -5.18
C ASP A 276 16.28 35.26 -6.30
N GLY A 277 16.08 34.80 -7.54
CA GLY A 277 16.85 35.23 -8.71
C GLY A 277 18.28 34.68 -8.79
N LYS A 278 18.74 33.90 -7.80
CA LYS A 278 20.01 33.16 -7.84
C LYS A 278 19.78 31.77 -8.40
N SER A 279 20.78 31.24 -9.09
CA SER A 279 20.75 29.86 -9.61
C SER A 279 22.11 29.20 -9.52
N ALA A 280 22.13 27.91 -9.22
CA ALA A 280 23.31 27.07 -9.35
C ALA A 280 22.95 25.73 -9.99
N GLU A 281 23.95 25.06 -10.52
CA GLU A 281 23.81 23.88 -11.37
C GLU A 281 24.72 22.76 -10.90
N THR A 282 24.27 21.53 -11.07
CA THR A 282 25.07 20.32 -10.86
C THR A 282 24.71 19.26 -11.90
N TYR A 283 25.65 18.37 -12.21
CA TYR A 283 25.42 17.16 -13.01
C TYR A 283 25.05 15.94 -12.15
N SER A 284 25.10 16.09 -10.83
CA SER A 284 24.87 15.05 -9.86
C SER A 284 23.47 15.13 -9.27
N ASN A 285 22.90 13.96 -8.98
CA ASN A 285 21.66 13.82 -8.25
C ASN A 285 21.88 13.35 -6.80
N SER A 286 23.12 13.39 -6.30
CA SER A 286 23.44 12.98 -4.92
C SER A 286 22.92 14.00 -3.91
N GLU A 287 22.35 13.49 -2.81
CA GLU A 287 21.78 14.32 -1.75
C GLU A 287 22.82 15.28 -1.15
N GLU A 288 24.05 14.81 -0.94
CA GLU A 288 25.17 15.58 -0.38
C GLU A 288 25.55 16.79 -1.26
N GLU A 289 25.69 16.59 -2.57
CA GLU A 289 26.08 17.66 -3.50
C GLU A 289 24.95 18.68 -3.65
N ILE A 290 23.70 18.22 -3.68
CA ILE A 290 22.53 19.11 -3.73
C ILE A 290 22.47 19.99 -2.46
N PHE A 291 22.66 19.41 -1.27
CA PHE A 291 22.67 20.21 -0.04
C PHE A 291 23.87 21.15 0.06
N MET A 292 25.03 20.78 -0.46
CA MET A 292 26.17 21.70 -0.57
C MET A 292 25.82 22.90 -1.46
N LEU A 293 25.28 22.65 -2.65
CA LEU A 293 24.85 23.67 -3.60
C LEU A 293 23.77 24.61 -3.01
N LEU A 294 22.79 24.06 -2.29
CA LEU A 294 21.74 24.86 -1.63
C LEU A 294 22.29 25.72 -0.49
N GLN A 295 23.28 25.23 0.26
CA GLN A 295 23.97 26.02 1.29
C GLN A 295 24.76 27.18 0.68
N GLU A 296 25.49 26.92 -0.41
CA GLU A 296 26.23 27.96 -1.15
C GLU A 296 25.29 29.03 -1.73
N LEU A 297 24.19 28.61 -2.37
CA LEU A 297 23.19 29.53 -2.93
C LEU A 297 22.52 30.40 -1.87
N SER A 298 22.23 29.82 -0.70
CA SER A 298 21.51 30.51 0.37
C SER A 298 22.42 31.31 1.29
N GLY A 299 23.73 31.05 1.27
CA GLY A 299 24.70 31.56 2.23
C GLY A 299 24.47 31.07 3.67
N LYS A 300 23.59 30.08 3.88
CA LYS A 300 23.24 29.51 5.20
C LYS A 300 23.84 28.11 5.30
N LYS A 301 24.38 27.77 6.46
CA LYS A 301 24.91 26.42 6.74
C LYS A 301 23.87 25.55 7.45
N ILE A 302 23.97 24.24 7.26
CA ILE A 302 23.17 23.26 7.99
C ILE A 302 23.76 23.09 9.40
N GLU A 303 22.98 23.45 10.41
CA GLU A 303 23.31 23.26 11.82
C GLU A 303 23.10 21.79 12.20
N LYS A 304 24.16 20.98 12.12
CA LYS A 304 24.11 19.57 12.53
C LYS A 304 23.92 19.48 14.05
N SER A 305 22.86 18.80 14.49
CA SER A 305 22.61 18.52 15.90
C SER A 305 23.42 17.30 16.35
N SER A 306 24.09 17.37 17.50
CA SER A 306 24.83 16.24 18.10
C SER A 306 23.94 15.06 18.51
N THR A 307 22.61 15.23 18.47
CA THR A 307 21.61 14.22 18.84
C THR A 307 21.11 13.38 17.67
N GLU A 308 21.59 13.59 16.45
CA GLU A 308 21.18 12.77 15.30
C GLU A 308 21.83 11.38 15.37
N THR A 309 21.00 10.37 15.65
CA THR A 309 21.41 8.98 15.68
C THR A 309 21.64 8.48 14.25
N HIS A 310 22.90 8.27 13.88
CA HIS A 310 23.25 7.64 12.62
C HIS A 310 22.79 6.17 12.62
N TYR A 311 22.11 5.75 11.55
CA TYR A 311 21.64 4.38 11.40
C TYR A 311 22.84 3.44 11.23
N LYS A 312 23.03 2.51 12.17
CA LYS A 312 24.24 1.65 12.23
C LYS A 312 24.20 0.49 11.22
N GLY A 313 23.04 0.20 10.63
CA GLY A 313 22.83 -1.00 9.82
C GLY A 313 22.87 -2.28 10.65
N PHE A 314 22.21 -3.32 10.16
CA PHE A 314 22.19 -4.65 10.80
C PHE A 314 22.55 -5.75 9.78
N PRO A 315 23.77 -5.73 9.21
CA PRO A 315 24.18 -6.77 8.27
C PRO A 315 24.30 -8.10 9.02
N LEU A 316 23.45 -9.07 8.66
CA LEU A 316 23.46 -10.40 9.25
C LEU A 316 24.16 -11.40 8.33
N VAL A 317 25.27 -11.97 8.78
CA VAL A 317 25.96 -13.06 8.09
C VAL A 317 25.55 -14.39 8.74
N VAL A 318 24.60 -15.08 8.12
CA VAL A 318 24.08 -16.37 8.62
C VAL A 318 24.95 -17.53 8.11
N LYS A 319 25.28 -18.48 8.98
CA LYS A 319 25.94 -19.73 8.58
C LYS A 319 25.03 -20.52 7.64
N LYS A 320 25.56 -20.99 6.50
CA LYS A 320 24.83 -21.71 5.43
C LYS A 320 23.89 -22.84 5.92
N ASN A 321 24.28 -23.57 6.97
CA ASN A 321 23.47 -24.69 7.48
C ASN A 321 22.18 -24.23 8.17
N TRP A 322 22.20 -23.08 8.84
CA TRP A 322 21.04 -22.54 9.56
C TRP A 322 20.01 -21.92 8.62
N SER A 323 20.46 -21.24 7.55
CA SER A 323 19.57 -20.70 6.53
C SER A 323 18.86 -21.81 5.75
N VAL A 324 19.56 -22.90 5.40
CA VAL A 324 18.97 -24.08 4.76
C VAL A 324 17.94 -24.75 5.66
N PHE A 325 18.23 -24.90 6.96
CA PHE A 325 17.28 -25.47 7.91
C PHE A 325 15.99 -24.64 8.02
N LEU A 326 16.10 -23.32 8.18
CA LEU A 326 14.92 -22.46 8.28
C LEU A 326 14.10 -22.44 7.00
N PHE A 327 14.77 -22.41 5.85
CA PHE A 327 14.11 -22.50 4.55
C PHE A 327 13.35 -23.83 4.40
N ALA A 328 14.00 -24.96 4.73
CA ALA A 328 13.37 -26.28 4.70
C ALA A 328 12.21 -26.40 5.70
N PHE A 329 12.38 -25.87 6.92
CA PHE A 329 11.32 -25.84 7.93
C PHE A 329 10.11 -25.05 7.44
N TYR A 330 10.31 -23.89 6.78
CA TYR A 330 9.19 -23.08 6.34
C TYR A 330 8.50 -23.65 5.09
N LEU A 331 9.27 -24.16 4.14
CA LEU A 331 8.73 -24.66 2.87
C LEU A 331 8.11 -26.06 3.01
N ILE A 332 8.64 -26.89 3.90
CA ILE A 332 8.20 -28.28 4.09
C ILE A 332 7.60 -28.49 5.48
N GLY A 333 8.31 -28.10 6.54
CA GLY A 333 7.92 -28.35 7.93
C GLY A 333 6.59 -27.69 8.32
N LEU A 334 6.41 -26.40 8.02
CA LEU A 334 5.22 -25.64 8.42
C LEU A 334 3.96 -26.13 7.69
N PRO A 335 3.95 -26.35 6.36
CA PRO A 335 2.85 -27.03 5.67
C PRO A 335 2.57 -28.43 6.23
N PHE A 336 3.59 -29.19 6.59
CA PHE A 336 3.44 -30.52 7.17
C PHE A 336 2.78 -30.48 8.55
N VAL A 337 3.18 -29.53 9.41
CA VAL A 337 2.53 -29.31 10.72
C VAL A 337 1.07 -28.90 10.55
N LEU A 338 0.79 -27.94 9.64
CA LEU A 338 -0.59 -27.54 9.32
C LEU A 338 -1.41 -28.71 8.78
N PHE A 339 -0.81 -29.57 7.96
CA PHE A 339 -1.44 -30.78 7.45
C PHE A 339 -1.76 -31.78 8.58
N ILE A 340 -0.84 -32.01 9.51
CA ILE A 340 -1.08 -32.88 10.68
C ILE A 340 -2.22 -32.33 11.54
N ILE A 341 -2.23 -31.01 11.79
CA ILE A 341 -3.31 -30.35 12.55
C ILE A 341 -4.63 -30.58 11.82
N TYR A 342 -4.71 -30.25 10.53
CA TYR A 342 -5.90 -30.46 9.72
C TYR A 342 -6.38 -31.92 9.76
N TYR A 343 -5.47 -32.88 9.56
CA TYR A 343 -5.79 -34.30 9.58
C TYR A 343 -6.33 -34.76 10.94
N LYS A 344 -5.70 -34.36 12.05
CA LYS A 344 -6.18 -34.65 13.41
C LYS A 344 -7.53 -34.03 13.68
N THR A 345 -7.75 -32.77 13.30
CA THR A 345 -9.03 -32.09 13.50
C THR A 345 -10.14 -32.76 12.69
N ASN A 346 -9.85 -33.21 11.47
CA ASN A 346 -10.83 -33.85 10.59
C ASN A 346 -11.19 -35.27 11.08
N ILE A 347 -10.22 -36.06 11.55
CA ILE A 347 -10.48 -37.36 12.22
C ILE A 347 -11.34 -37.17 13.46
N PHE A 348 -11.00 -36.19 14.30
CA PHE A 348 -11.75 -35.92 15.52
C PHE A 348 -13.20 -35.51 15.22
N TYR A 349 -13.42 -34.72 14.16
CA TYR A 349 -14.75 -34.32 13.73
C TYR A 349 -15.58 -35.50 13.18
N ASN A 350 -14.98 -36.36 12.34
CA ASN A 350 -15.66 -37.53 11.80
C ASN A 350 -15.98 -38.59 12.87
N ARG A 351 -15.15 -38.73 13.91
CA ARG A 351 -15.42 -39.63 15.05
C ARG A 351 -16.58 -39.17 15.96
N ARG A 352 -17.03 -37.91 15.88
CA ARG A 352 -18.21 -37.40 16.61
C ARG A 352 -19.52 -37.51 15.81
N LYS A 353 -19.44 -37.85 14.51
CA LYS A 353 -20.60 -38.04 13.63
C LYS A 353 -21.02 -39.51 13.48
N LEU A 354 -20.19 -40.44 13.93
CA LEU A 354 -20.51 -41.85 14.17
C LEU A 354 -20.88 -41.98 15.65
#